data_AF-A0A357HG96-F1
#
_entry.id   AF-A0A357HG96-F1
#
_cell.length_a   1.000
_cell.length_b   1.000
_cell.length_c   1.000
_cell.angle_alpha   90.00
_cell.angle_beta   90.00
_cell.angle_gamma   90.00
#
_symmetry.space_group_name_H-M   'P 1'
#
loop_
_entity.id
_entity.type
_entity.pdbx_description
1 polymer ?
#
loop_
_entity_poly.entity_id
_entity_poly.type
_entity_poly.pdbx_seq_one_letter_code
_entity_poly.pdbx_strand_id
1 'polypeptide(L)'
;VYQLQPFDIPVQDTVRIGIRYDENVAKLEKTSLYYYDQDDGWTYIQSKDSKKRQVLTGSLKSLEAVCILQDNVPPVITSTFPAHGGQYYREDIIQLQANVDDVLSGISPEETSMTMTLNGKRLLYAFQPVNQTISYNLLDRLTFGNHTMTLSVQDRVGNSASTQIDFVIK
;
A
#
# COMPACT_ATOMS: atom_id res chain seq x y z
N VAL A 1 -17.86 -14.35 8.49
CA VAL A 1 -18.07 -14.03 7.07
C VAL A 1 -19.56 -14.01 6.79
N TYR A 2 -20.05 -13.03 6.03
CA TYR A 2 -21.46 -12.88 5.66
C TYR A 2 -21.58 -12.87 4.14
N GLN A 3 -22.42 -13.72 3.56
CA GLN A 3 -22.73 -13.67 2.12
C GLN A 3 -23.92 -12.76 1.89
N LEU A 4 -23.74 -11.70 1.09
CA LEU A 4 -24.87 -10.88 0.65
C LEU A 4 -25.48 -11.50 -0.62
N GLN A 5 -26.75 -11.17 -0.90
CA GLN A 5 -27.53 -11.72 -2.01
C GLN A 5 -28.39 -10.60 -2.63
N PRO A 6 -28.63 -10.60 -3.95
CA PRO A 6 -28.07 -11.51 -4.96
C PRO A 6 -26.62 -11.13 -5.32
N PHE A 7 -25.69 -12.10 -5.36
CA PHE A 7 -24.25 -11.85 -5.59
C PHE A 7 -23.84 -11.92 -7.07
N ASP A 8 -24.73 -12.42 -7.91
CA ASP A 8 -24.56 -12.64 -9.36
C ASP A 8 -25.12 -11.49 -10.20
N ILE A 9 -25.74 -10.49 -9.57
CA ILE A 9 -26.35 -9.34 -10.23
C ILE A 9 -25.55 -8.08 -9.90
N PRO A 10 -25.02 -7.36 -10.89
CA PRO A 10 -24.38 -6.08 -10.65
C PRO A 10 -25.41 -5.10 -10.11
N VAL A 11 -25.05 -4.39 -9.04
CA VAL A 11 -25.89 -3.31 -8.52
C VAL A 11 -25.75 -2.08 -9.42
N GLN A 12 -26.87 -1.40 -9.65
CA GLN A 12 -26.91 -0.18 -10.48
C GLN A 12 -26.01 0.93 -9.92
N ASP A 13 -25.87 0.99 -8.60
CA ASP A 13 -25.00 1.91 -7.87
C ASP A 13 -24.44 1.21 -6.63
N THR A 14 -23.55 1.89 -5.91
CA THR A 14 -22.92 1.37 -4.69
C THR A 14 -23.93 1.06 -3.58
N VAL A 15 -23.74 -0.09 -2.94
CA VAL A 15 -24.49 -0.47 -1.74
C VAL A 15 -23.66 -0.14 -0.51
N ARG A 16 -24.24 0.64 0.41
CA ARG A 16 -23.62 0.92 1.71
C ARG A 16 -23.91 -0.20 2.68
N ILE A 17 -22.87 -0.73 3.31
CA ILE A 17 -22.97 -1.77 4.32
C ILE A 17 -22.47 -1.27 5.67
N GLY A 18 -22.98 -1.88 6.74
CA GLY A 18 -22.50 -1.69 8.10
C GLY A 18 -22.46 -3.04 8.82
N ILE A 19 -21.28 -3.47 9.24
CA ILE A 19 -21.11 -4.69 10.02
C ILE A 19 -20.85 -4.29 11.46
N ARG A 20 -21.77 -4.67 12.36
CA ARG A 20 -21.58 -4.50 13.79
C ARG A 20 -20.66 -5.59 14.33
N TYR A 21 -19.84 -5.24 15.31
CA TYR A 21 -18.88 -6.15 15.92
C TYR A 21 -18.93 -6.06 17.45
N ASP A 22 -18.29 -7.00 18.13
CA ASP A 22 -18.31 -7.11 19.59
C ASP A 22 -17.12 -6.40 20.26
N GLU A 23 -17.06 -6.45 21.59
CA GLU A 23 -15.96 -5.87 22.37
C GLU A 23 -14.59 -6.51 22.08
N ASN A 24 -14.53 -7.73 21.54
CA ASN A 24 -13.27 -8.36 21.20
C ASN A 24 -12.66 -7.72 19.96
N VAL A 25 -13.47 -7.54 18.91
CA VAL A 25 -13.06 -6.84 17.69
C VAL A 25 -12.83 -5.35 17.96
N ALA A 26 -13.59 -4.74 18.88
CA ALA A 26 -13.41 -3.34 19.24
C ALA A 26 -11.98 -3.00 19.71
N LYS A 27 -11.32 -3.96 20.39
CA LYS A 27 -9.94 -3.85 20.91
C LYS A 27 -8.88 -4.06 19.84
N LEU A 28 -9.25 -4.56 18.66
CA LEU A 28 -8.32 -4.76 17.56
C LEU A 28 -8.09 -3.43 16.83
N GLU A 29 -6.81 -3.16 16.59
CA GLU A 29 -6.36 -2.12 15.66
C GLU A 29 -6.22 -2.71 14.25
N LYS A 30 -6.12 -1.84 13.24
CA LYS A 30 -5.90 -2.22 11.83
C LYS A 30 -6.95 -3.19 11.29
N THR A 31 -8.18 -2.99 11.71
CA THR A 31 -9.34 -3.73 11.18
C THR A 31 -10.02 -2.93 10.09
N SER A 32 -10.53 -3.63 9.09
CA SER A 32 -11.29 -3.03 8.00
C SER A 32 -12.29 -4.03 7.42
N LEU A 33 -13.18 -3.53 6.57
CA LEU A 33 -14.08 -4.38 5.80
C LEU A 33 -13.34 -4.95 4.59
N TYR A 34 -13.65 -6.19 4.25
CA TYR A 34 -13.16 -6.88 3.06
C TYR A 34 -14.32 -7.57 2.37
N TYR A 35 -14.30 -7.60 1.04
CA TYR A 35 -15.15 -8.49 0.25
C TYR A 35 -14.30 -9.58 -0.40
N TYR A 36 -14.92 -10.69 -0.78
CA TYR A 36 -14.24 -11.77 -1.47
C TYR A 36 -14.44 -11.65 -2.97
N ASP A 37 -13.42 -11.14 -3.64
CA ASP A 37 -13.29 -11.17 -5.10
C ASP A 37 -12.89 -12.58 -5.57
N GLN A 38 -13.42 -13.03 -6.70
CA GLN A 38 -13.19 -14.40 -7.20
C GLN A 38 -11.79 -14.59 -7.81
N ASP A 39 -11.22 -13.52 -8.37
CA ASP A 39 -9.92 -13.53 -9.03
C ASP A 39 -8.82 -13.16 -8.02
N ASP A 40 -9.06 -12.14 -7.19
CA ASP A 40 -8.07 -11.56 -6.28
C ASP A 40 -8.21 -12.02 -4.81
N GLY A 41 -9.31 -12.68 -4.45
CA GLY A 41 -9.57 -13.10 -3.07
C GLY A 41 -10.04 -11.96 -2.16
N TRP A 42 -9.60 -11.96 -0.90
CA TRP A 42 -10.04 -10.93 0.07
C TRP A 42 -9.52 -9.55 -0.31
N THR A 43 -10.42 -8.68 -0.74
CA THR A 43 -10.11 -7.35 -1.24
C THR A 43 -10.58 -6.27 -0.26
N TYR A 44 -9.67 -5.34 0.01
CA TYR A 44 -9.88 -4.23 0.94
C TYR A 44 -11.04 -3.31 0.53
N ILE A 45 -11.87 -2.95 1.50
CA ILE A 45 -12.90 -1.92 1.37
C ILE A 45 -12.49 -0.73 2.23
N GLN A 46 -12.42 0.45 1.63
CA GLN A 46 -12.25 1.70 2.37
C GLN A 46 -13.39 1.85 3.38
N SER A 47 -13.06 1.64 4.65
CA SER A 47 -14.05 1.52 5.72
C SER A 47 -13.92 2.64 6.75
N LYS A 48 -15.04 3.00 7.36
CA LYS A 48 -15.10 3.94 8.49
C LYS A 48 -15.50 3.18 9.74
N ASP A 49 -14.62 3.20 10.73
CA ASP A 49 -14.87 2.58 12.02
C ASP A 49 -15.52 3.56 13.01
N SER A 50 -16.70 3.23 13.51
CA SER A 50 -17.31 3.92 14.63
C SER A 50 -17.17 3.05 15.89
N LYS A 51 -16.01 3.16 16.57
CA LYS A 51 -15.73 2.43 17.83
C LYS A 51 -16.83 2.57 18.87
N LYS A 52 -17.42 3.78 19.04
CA LYS A 52 -18.54 4.03 19.97
C LYS A 52 -19.80 3.20 19.64
N ARG A 53 -20.08 3.00 18.35
CA ARG A 53 -21.26 2.26 17.86
C ARG A 53 -20.94 0.80 17.54
N GLN A 54 -19.67 0.43 17.63
CA GLN A 54 -19.11 -0.87 17.26
C GLN A 54 -19.58 -1.31 15.88
N VAL A 55 -19.36 -0.45 14.89
CA VAL A 55 -19.79 -0.69 13.51
C VAL A 55 -18.73 -0.18 12.54
N LEU A 56 -18.32 -1.06 11.64
CA LEU A 56 -17.53 -0.73 10.46
C LEU A 56 -18.48 -0.55 9.28
N THR A 57 -18.32 0.56 8.55
CA THR A 57 -19.16 0.89 7.39
C THR A 57 -18.32 1.05 6.13
N GLY A 58 -18.87 0.67 4.98
CA GLY A 58 -18.18 0.72 3.68
C GLY A 58 -19.18 0.67 2.52
N SER A 59 -18.65 0.71 1.30
CA SER A 59 -19.46 0.64 0.08
C SER A 59 -19.00 -0.52 -0.80
N LEU A 60 -19.96 -1.22 -1.40
CA LEU A 60 -19.75 -2.33 -2.32
C LEU A 60 -20.31 -1.99 -3.71
N LYS A 61 -19.78 -2.64 -4.74
CA LYS A 61 -20.32 -2.60 -6.13
C LYS A 61 -20.94 -3.93 -6.58
N SER A 62 -20.83 -4.96 -5.76
CA SER A 62 -21.41 -6.29 -5.92
C SER A 62 -21.71 -6.86 -4.53
N LEU A 63 -22.70 -7.73 -4.41
CA LEU A 63 -23.15 -8.26 -3.12
C LEU A 63 -22.48 -9.60 -2.81
N GLU A 64 -21.16 -9.60 -2.71
CA GLU A 64 -20.37 -10.80 -2.46
C GLU A 64 -20.24 -11.14 -0.96
N ALA A 65 -19.39 -12.10 -0.62
CA ALA A 65 -19.05 -12.38 0.77
C ALA A 65 -18.28 -11.20 1.36
N VAL A 66 -18.66 -10.76 2.55
CA VAL A 66 -18.01 -9.68 3.29
C VAL A 66 -17.66 -10.08 4.71
N CYS A 67 -16.57 -9.52 5.24
CA CYS A 67 -16.19 -9.70 6.62
C CYS A 67 -15.36 -8.53 7.17
N ILE A 68 -15.11 -8.58 8.47
CA ILE A 68 -14.10 -7.74 9.13
C ILE A 68 -12.84 -8.60 9.25
N LEU A 69 -11.72 -8.12 8.73
CA LEU A 69 -10.40 -8.73 8.94
C LEU A 69 -9.48 -7.75 9.66
N GLN A 70 -8.53 -8.31 10.40
CA GLN A 70 -7.41 -7.57 10.95
C GLN A 70 -6.19 -7.79 10.06
N ASP A 71 -5.53 -6.70 9.66
CA ASP A 71 -4.28 -6.76 8.90
C ASP A 71 -3.11 -6.21 9.72
N ASN A 72 -2.19 -7.10 10.07
CA ASN A 72 -0.98 -6.79 10.83
C ASN A 72 0.29 -7.05 10.02
N VAL A 73 0.18 -7.35 8.72
CA VAL A 73 1.32 -7.71 7.88
C VAL A 73 1.79 -6.45 7.17
N PRO A 74 3.04 -6.00 7.40
CA PRO A 74 3.57 -4.87 6.65
C PRO A 74 3.72 -5.17 5.16
N PRO A 75 3.65 -4.11 4.32
CA PRO A 75 4.01 -4.23 2.91
C PRO A 75 5.50 -4.60 2.78
N VAL A 76 5.89 -5.08 1.61
CA VAL A 76 7.27 -5.44 1.30
C VAL A 76 7.81 -4.59 0.16
N ILE A 77 9.08 -4.21 0.24
CA ILE A 77 9.82 -3.56 -0.85
C ILE A 77 10.59 -4.67 -1.56
N THR A 78 10.08 -5.13 -2.70
CA THR A 78 10.55 -6.36 -3.36
C THR A 78 11.84 -6.15 -4.14
N SER A 79 12.05 -4.94 -4.67
CA SER A 79 13.25 -4.59 -5.44
C SER A 79 13.45 -3.09 -5.47
N THR A 80 14.72 -2.68 -5.64
CA THR A 80 15.11 -1.28 -5.84
C THR A 80 16.13 -1.16 -6.95
N PHE A 81 16.08 -0.05 -7.67
CA PHE A 81 17.14 0.41 -8.55
C PHE A 81 17.45 1.87 -8.19
N PRO A 82 18.68 2.20 -7.77
CA PRO A 82 19.82 1.33 -7.52
C PRO A 82 19.56 0.23 -6.48
N ALA A 83 20.29 -0.87 -6.57
CA ALA A 83 20.28 -1.93 -5.57
C ALA A 83 21.25 -1.61 -4.43
N HIS A 84 20.96 -2.08 -3.23
CA HIS A 84 21.84 -1.88 -2.06
C HIS A 84 23.20 -2.57 -2.31
N GLY A 85 24.30 -1.86 -2.04
CA GLY A 85 25.66 -2.27 -2.35
C GLY A 85 26.04 -2.15 -3.84
N GLY A 86 25.15 -1.66 -4.70
CA GLY A 86 25.39 -1.56 -6.14
C GLY A 86 26.43 -0.52 -6.52
N GLN A 87 27.11 -0.75 -7.64
CA GLN A 87 28.05 0.20 -8.25
C GLN A 87 27.65 0.44 -9.70
N TYR A 88 27.48 1.70 -10.07
CA TYR A 88 26.91 2.07 -11.37
C TYR A 88 27.75 3.14 -12.02
N TYR A 89 27.88 3.08 -13.34
CA TYR A 89 28.39 4.23 -14.07
C TYR A 89 27.38 5.35 -13.99
N ARG A 90 27.88 6.59 -13.85
CA ARG A 90 27.01 7.78 -13.78
C ARG A 90 26.00 7.89 -14.93
N GLU A 91 26.32 7.32 -16.09
CA GLU A 91 25.49 7.36 -17.29
C GLU A 91 24.33 6.35 -17.26
N ASP A 92 24.44 5.29 -16.45
CA ASP A 92 23.45 4.22 -16.35
C ASP A 92 22.28 4.58 -15.41
N ILE A 93 22.45 5.64 -14.63
CA ILE A 93 21.51 6.04 -13.57
C ILE A 93 20.80 7.31 -14.01
N ILE A 94 19.60 7.13 -14.54
CA ILE A 94 18.70 8.23 -14.94
C ILE A 94 17.43 8.29 -14.08
N GLN A 95 17.15 7.21 -13.34
CA GLN A 95 15.95 7.05 -12.54
C GLN A 95 16.25 6.26 -11.27
N LEU A 96 15.59 6.62 -10.17
CA LEU A 96 15.47 5.80 -8.97
C LEU A 96 14.12 5.09 -8.99
N GLN A 97 14.07 3.82 -8.64
CA GLN A 97 12.87 2.99 -8.69
C GLN A 97 12.82 2.02 -7.51
N ALA A 98 11.60 1.69 -7.09
CA ALA A 98 11.33 0.56 -6.22
C ALA A 98 10.01 -0.10 -6.61
N ASN A 99 9.96 -1.42 -6.50
CA ASN A 99 8.70 -2.16 -6.54
C ASN A 99 8.31 -2.54 -5.12
N VAL A 100 7.01 -2.45 -4.86
CA VAL A 100 6.42 -2.80 -3.57
C VAL A 100 5.30 -3.80 -3.76
N ASP A 101 4.96 -4.51 -2.72
CA ASP A 101 3.85 -5.45 -2.70
C ASP A 101 3.20 -5.47 -1.31
N ASP A 102 1.93 -5.82 -1.28
CA ASP A 102 1.15 -5.99 -0.05
C ASP A 102 0.14 -7.13 -0.24
N VAL A 103 0.03 -7.98 0.78
CA VAL A 103 -0.72 -9.23 0.69
C VAL A 103 -2.20 -9.11 1.02
N LEU A 104 -2.68 -7.97 1.51
CA LEU A 104 -4.07 -7.86 1.99
C LEU A 104 -4.69 -6.47 1.82
N SER A 105 -4.26 -5.46 2.58
CA SER A 105 -4.92 -4.15 2.55
C SER A 105 -4.52 -3.31 1.33
N GLY A 106 -3.42 -3.66 0.68
CA GLY A 106 -2.84 -2.95 -0.45
C GLY A 106 -2.06 -1.72 -0.01
N ILE A 107 -1.24 -1.18 -0.92
CA ILE A 107 -0.47 0.04 -0.66
C ILE A 107 -1.41 1.25 -0.59
N SER A 108 -1.16 2.13 0.38
CA SER A 108 -1.91 3.39 0.49
C SER A 108 -1.52 4.35 -0.65
N PRO A 109 -2.50 4.95 -1.35
CA PRO A 109 -2.22 5.90 -2.42
C PRO A 109 -1.95 7.33 -1.90
N GLU A 110 -2.07 7.57 -0.60
CA GLU A 110 -1.93 8.90 -0.02
C GLU A 110 -0.47 9.37 -0.05
N GLU A 111 -0.21 10.63 -0.41
CA GLU A 111 1.16 11.17 -0.48
C GLU A 111 1.90 11.06 0.86
N THR A 112 1.18 11.15 1.98
CA THR A 112 1.74 11.06 3.34
C THR A 112 2.12 9.64 3.75
N SER A 113 1.65 8.63 3.03
CA SER A 113 1.86 7.20 3.35
C SER A 113 3.19 6.65 2.82
N MET A 114 3.87 7.41 1.97
CA MET A 114 5.12 7.03 1.35
C MET A 114 6.15 8.16 1.46
N THR A 115 7.43 7.80 1.51
CA THR A 115 8.54 8.77 1.47
C THR A 115 9.71 8.19 0.71
N MET A 116 10.36 9.02 -0.11
CA MET A 116 11.61 8.69 -0.78
C MET A 116 12.60 9.83 -0.57
N THR A 117 13.82 9.51 -0.15
CA THR A 117 14.89 10.49 0.03
C THR A 117 16.17 10.04 -0.67
N LEU A 118 16.97 10.99 -1.13
CA LEU A 118 18.32 10.77 -1.64
C LEU A 118 19.27 11.71 -0.91
N ASN A 119 20.29 11.15 -0.27
CA ASN A 119 21.26 11.85 0.58
C ASN A 119 20.57 12.76 1.61
N GLY A 120 19.49 12.27 2.22
CA GLY A 120 18.68 12.98 3.21
C GLY A 120 17.73 14.04 2.64
N LYS A 121 17.72 14.30 1.32
CA LYS A 121 16.78 15.23 0.68
C LYS A 121 15.54 14.48 0.19
N ARG A 122 14.35 14.95 0.58
CA ARG A 122 13.06 14.40 0.12
C ARG A 122 12.92 14.59 -1.39
N LEU A 123 12.47 13.54 -2.07
CA LEU A 123 12.19 13.51 -3.50
C LEU A 123 10.68 13.55 -3.76
N LEU A 124 10.30 14.12 -4.91
CA LEU A 124 8.93 14.11 -5.41
C LEU A 124 8.78 12.96 -6.43
N TYR A 125 8.49 11.76 -5.93
CA TYR A 125 8.36 10.55 -6.73
C TYR A 125 6.93 10.40 -7.29
N ALA A 126 6.79 9.49 -8.26
CA ALA A 126 5.50 9.01 -8.76
C ALA A 126 5.26 7.57 -8.26
N PHE A 127 4.01 7.26 -7.93
CA PHE A 127 3.56 5.90 -7.62
C PHE A 127 2.55 5.42 -8.67
N GLN A 128 2.84 4.28 -9.32
CA GLN A 128 1.95 3.64 -10.27
C GLN A 128 1.24 2.45 -9.58
N PRO A 129 -0.04 2.59 -9.18
CA PRO A 129 -0.72 1.57 -8.37
C PRO A 129 -0.92 0.22 -9.06
N VAL A 130 -1.02 0.18 -10.40
CA VAL A 130 -1.21 -1.09 -11.13
C VAL A 130 0.01 -1.99 -11.06
N ASN A 131 1.20 -1.42 -11.25
CA ASN A 131 2.46 -2.17 -11.20
C ASN A 131 3.12 -2.12 -9.82
N GLN A 132 2.51 -1.42 -8.86
CA GLN A 132 3.05 -1.12 -7.54
C GLN A 132 4.49 -0.60 -7.58
N THR A 133 4.74 0.35 -8.50
CA THR A 133 6.08 0.89 -8.75
C THR A 133 6.18 2.33 -8.28
N ILE A 134 7.19 2.62 -7.46
CA ILE A 134 7.60 3.96 -7.06
C ILE A 134 8.79 4.36 -7.93
N SER A 135 8.77 5.56 -8.51
CA SER A 135 9.85 6.02 -9.39
C SER A 135 10.10 7.52 -9.30
N TYR A 136 11.35 7.91 -9.49
CA TYR A 136 11.80 9.29 -9.54
C TYR A 136 12.83 9.47 -10.66
N ASN A 137 12.51 10.31 -11.64
CA ASN A 137 13.46 10.70 -12.68
C ASN A 137 14.43 11.73 -12.11
N LEU A 138 15.73 11.46 -12.27
CA LEU A 138 16.75 12.40 -11.80
C LEU A 138 16.71 13.67 -12.65
N LEU A 139 16.71 14.83 -11.97
CA LEU A 139 16.79 16.13 -12.64
C LEU A 139 18.21 16.41 -13.15
N ASP A 140 19.21 15.96 -12.39
CA ASP A 140 20.63 16.09 -12.69
C ASP A 140 21.33 14.75 -12.47
N ARG A 141 22.47 14.57 -13.12
CA ARG A 141 23.32 13.39 -12.90
C ARG A 141 23.84 13.39 -11.46
N LEU A 142 23.91 12.19 -10.88
CA LEU A 142 24.51 12.01 -9.57
C LEU A 142 26.02 12.28 -9.64
N THR A 143 26.55 12.81 -8.54
CA THR A 143 27.99 12.99 -8.34
C THR A 143 28.69 11.65 -8.21
N PHE A 144 29.99 11.58 -8.48
CA PHE A 144 30.77 10.38 -8.17
C PHE A 144 30.86 10.16 -6.66
N GLY A 145 30.91 8.89 -6.24
CA GLY A 145 31.05 8.48 -4.85
C GLY A 145 29.77 7.87 -4.28
N ASN A 146 29.66 7.90 -2.96
CA ASN A 146 28.63 7.20 -2.21
C ASN A 146 27.33 8.01 -2.18
N HIS A 147 26.22 7.31 -2.37
CA HIS A 147 24.87 7.83 -2.25
C HIS A 147 24.04 6.91 -1.37
N THR A 148 23.11 7.52 -0.62
CA THR A 148 22.16 6.81 0.22
C THR A 148 20.75 7.20 -0.18
N MET A 149 19.94 6.23 -0.58
CA MET A 149 18.52 6.38 -0.82
C MET A 149 17.75 5.74 0.34
N THR A 150 16.70 6.39 0.83
CA THR A 150 15.78 5.80 1.80
C THR A 150 14.38 5.79 1.24
N LEU A 151 13.68 4.68 1.39
CA LEU A 151 12.29 4.51 0.97
C LEU A 151 11.48 4.00 2.15
N SER A 152 10.32 4.59 2.40
CA SER A 152 9.31 4.08 3.33
C SER A 152 7.96 4.03 2.63
N VAL A 153 7.22 2.96 2.87
CA VAL A 153 5.87 2.75 2.36
C VAL A 153 4.94 2.28 3.47
N GLN A 154 3.65 2.56 3.32
CA GLN A 154 2.61 2.19 4.26
C GLN A 154 1.41 1.61 3.49
N ASP A 155 0.81 0.56 4.05
CA ASP A 155 -0.43 -0.02 3.54
C ASP A 155 -1.67 0.81 3.94
N ARG A 156 -2.87 0.36 3.57
CA ARG A 156 -4.10 1.12 3.84
C ARG A 156 -4.58 1.07 5.29
N VAL A 157 -4.07 0.15 6.11
CA VAL A 157 -4.42 0.06 7.54
C VAL A 157 -3.33 0.60 8.47
N GLY A 158 -2.22 1.07 7.91
CA GLY A 158 -1.15 1.76 8.62
C GLY A 158 0.08 0.91 8.94
N ASN A 159 0.19 -0.35 8.48
CA ASN A 159 1.46 -1.08 8.56
C ASN A 159 2.48 -0.46 7.62
N SER A 160 3.75 -0.41 8.01
CA SER A 160 4.80 0.25 7.24
C SER A 160 6.07 -0.58 7.11
N ALA A 161 6.77 -0.37 6.00
CA ALA A 161 8.09 -0.90 5.76
C ALA A 161 9.02 0.21 5.28
N SER A 162 10.30 0.10 5.62
CA SER A 162 11.33 1.06 5.25
C SER A 162 12.64 0.35 4.94
N THR A 163 13.40 0.89 4.00
CA THR A 163 14.71 0.37 3.62
C THR A 163 15.68 1.49 3.27
N GLN A 164 16.96 1.24 3.56
CA GLN A 164 18.07 2.11 3.19
C GLN A 164 18.93 1.41 2.14
N ILE A 165 19.18 2.11 1.04
CA ILE A 165 19.92 1.64 -0.12
C ILE A 165 21.18 2.48 -0.24
N ASP A 166 22.33 1.89 0.04
CA ASP A 166 23.62 2.53 -0.16
C ASP A 166 24.20 2.05 -1.49
N PHE A 167 24.65 2.96 -2.35
CA PHE A 167 25.20 2.63 -3.66
C PHE A 167 26.31 3.62 -4.06
N VAL A 168 27.11 3.24 -5.05
CA VAL A 168 28.27 4.02 -5.51
C VAL A 168 28.13 4.40 -6.98
N ILE A 169 28.43 5.66 -7.29
CA ILE A 169 28.55 6.16 -8.67
C ILE A 169 30.03 6.28 -9.03
N LYS A 170 30.42 5.66 -10.15
CA LYS A 170 31.78 5.63 -10.69
C LYS A 170 31.86 6.12 -12.13
#